data_AF-A0A1S3MYH9-F1
#
_entry.id   AF-A0A1S3MYH9-F1
#
_cell.length_a   1.000
_cell.length_b   1.000
_cell.length_c   1.000
_cell.angle_alpha   90.00
_cell.angle_beta   90.00
_cell.angle_gamma   90.00
#
_symmetry.space_group_name_H-M   'P 1'
#
loop_
_entity.id
_entity.type
_entity.pdbx_description
1 polymer ?
#
loop_
_entity_poly.entity_id
_entity_poly.type
_entity_poly.pdbx_seq_one_letter_code
_entity_poly.pdbx_strand_id
1 'polypeptide(L)'
;MLPASPQSPRDAELIAEAKLLRQHKGRLEARMQILEDHNKQLESQLHRLRQLLEQTDSKVNGTALSSPSTSSQRSDTSLPLMRVAGSQTTETMGDDELSSPSQDALGLEEVMEQLNNSFPHSQGLSVGSLFHMADDLGRAMESLVNVMTDEQSGE
;
A
#
# COMPACT_ATOMS: atom_id res chain seq x y z
N MET A 1 -39.64 -26.75 20.32
CA MET A 1 -38.40 -27.55 20.22
C MET A 1 -37.25 -26.63 20.56
N LEU A 2 -36.49 -26.92 21.61
CA LEU A 2 -35.35 -26.10 22.02
C LEU A 2 -34.14 -26.44 21.13
N PRO A 3 -33.34 -25.46 20.67
CA PRO A 3 -32.15 -25.73 19.90
C PRO A 3 -31.13 -26.47 20.78
N ALA A 4 -30.58 -27.57 20.27
CA ALA A 4 -29.54 -28.33 20.95
C ALA A 4 -28.31 -27.43 21.15
N SER A 5 -27.97 -27.15 22.41
CA SER A 5 -26.66 -26.60 22.78
C SER A 5 -25.56 -27.53 22.25
N PRO A 6 -24.39 -27.04 21.83
CA PRO A 6 -23.28 -27.91 21.44
C PRO A 6 -22.90 -28.77 22.66
N GLN A 7 -23.27 -30.04 22.63
CA GLN A 7 -23.17 -30.93 23.80
C GLN A 7 -21.75 -31.48 24.00
N SER A 8 -20.81 -31.21 23.08
CA SER A 8 -19.41 -31.60 23.20
C SER A 8 -18.46 -30.44 22.85
N PRO A 9 -17.27 -30.35 23.48
CA PRO A 9 -16.24 -29.36 23.15
C PRO A 9 -15.81 -29.45 21.68
N ARG A 10 -15.84 -30.65 21.09
CA ARG A 10 -15.56 -30.90 19.68
C ARG A 10 -16.55 -30.20 18.75
N ASP A 11 -17.84 -30.19 19.11
CA ASP A 11 -18.85 -29.48 18.31
C ASP A 11 -18.65 -27.97 18.37
N ALA A 12 -18.20 -27.43 19.50
CA ALA A 12 -17.88 -26.01 19.64
C ALA A 12 -16.67 -25.61 18.76
N GLU A 13 -15.64 -26.45 18.69
CA GLU A 13 -14.48 -26.26 17.81
C GLU A 13 -14.87 -26.29 16.33
N LEU A 14 -15.68 -27.26 15.91
CA LEU A 14 -16.18 -27.34 14.53
C LEU A 14 -17.00 -26.10 14.15
N ILE A 15 -17.82 -25.57 15.07
CA ILE A 15 -18.57 -24.33 14.85
C ILE A 15 -17.60 -23.14 14.73
N ALA A 16 -16.54 -23.08 15.53
CA ALA A 16 -15.53 -22.02 15.45
C ALA A 16 -14.77 -22.07 14.12
N GLU A 17 -14.35 -23.27 13.69
CA GLU A 17 -13.68 -23.48 12.40
C GLU A 17 -14.59 -23.10 11.23
N ALA A 18 -15.85 -23.52 11.23
CA ALA A 18 -16.82 -23.16 10.20
C ALA A 18 -17.02 -21.63 10.11
N LYS A 19 -17.04 -20.92 11.25
CA LYS A 19 -17.09 -19.45 11.28
C LYS A 19 -15.84 -18.82 10.70
N LEU A 20 -14.66 -19.33 11.07
CA LEU A 20 -13.37 -18.83 10.55
C LEU A 20 -13.28 -19.03 9.04
N LEU A 21 -13.66 -20.20 8.53
CA LEU A 21 -13.71 -20.49 7.09
C LEU A 21 -14.66 -19.56 6.35
N ARG A 22 -15.85 -19.29 6.90
CA ARG A 22 -16.80 -18.33 6.31
C ARG A 22 -16.21 -16.91 6.26
N GLN A 23 -15.49 -16.49 7.29
CA GLN A 23 -14.81 -15.19 7.31
C GLN A 23 -13.70 -15.13 6.26
N HIS A 24 -12.83 -16.14 6.20
CA HIS A 24 -11.77 -16.21 5.21
C HIS A 24 -12.31 -16.19 3.79
N LYS A 25 -13.38 -16.95 3.52
CA LYS A 25 -14.10 -16.91 2.25
C LYS A 25 -14.54 -15.48 1.90
N GLY A 26 -15.21 -14.79 2.83
CA GLY A 26 -15.63 -13.40 2.59
C GLY A 26 -14.47 -12.44 2.31
N ARG A 27 -13.33 -12.61 2.98
CA ARG A 27 -12.12 -11.82 2.71
C ARG A 27 -11.54 -12.10 1.31
N LEU A 28 -11.54 -13.36 0.90
CA LEU A 28 -11.09 -13.78 -0.44
C LEU A 28 -12.00 -13.22 -1.53
N GLU A 29 -13.32 -13.29 -1.35
CA GLU A 29 -14.31 -12.73 -2.28
C GLU A 29 -14.13 -11.21 -2.43
N ALA A 30 -13.98 -10.47 -1.32
CA ALA A 30 -13.71 -9.04 -1.38
C ALA A 30 -12.40 -8.72 -2.11
N ARG A 31 -11.34 -9.50 -1.87
CA ARG A 31 -10.06 -9.34 -2.57
C ARG A 31 -10.18 -9.65 -4.07
N MET A 32 -10.93 -10.69 -4.43
CA MET A 32 -11.20 -11.07 -5.81
C MET A 32 -11.93 -9.94 -6.55
N GLN A 33 -12.97 -9.36 -5.93
CA GLN A 33 -13.71 -8.23 -6.49
C GLN A 33 -12.81 -7.02 -6.78
N ILE A 34 -11.97 -6.64 -5.82
CA ILE A 34 -11.01 -5.53 -5.99
C ILE A 34 -10.07 -5.81 -7.17
N LEU A 35 -9.56 -7.04 -7.27
CA LEU A 35 -8.66 -7.42 -8.36
C LEU A 35 -9.36 -7.39 -9.73
N GLU A 36 -10.62 -7.84 -9.81
CA GLU A 36 -11.42 -7.75 -11.04
C GLU A 36 -11.65 -6.30 -11.47
N ASP A 37 -11.94 -5.41 -10.53
CA ASP A 37 -12.17 -4.00 -10.84
C ASP A 37 -10.89 -3.28 -11.26
N HIS A 38 -9.75 -3.59 -10.62
CA HIS A 38 -8.44 -3.12 -11.08
C HIS A 38 -8.11 -3.64 -12.47
N ASN A 39 -8.44 -4.90 -12.77
CA ASN A 39 -8.21 -5.47 -14.09
C ASN A 39 -9.03 -4.74 -15.17
N LYS A 40 -10.33 -4.50 -14.93
CA LYS A 40 -11.19 -3.68 -15.83
C LYS A 40 -10.62 -2.28 -16.04
N GLN A 41 -10.09 -1.65 -14.99
CA GLN A 41 -9.43 -0.34 -15.12
C GLN A 41 -8.21 -0.42 -16.03
N LEU A 42 -7.33 -1.41 -15.85
CA LEU A 42 -6.16 -1.61 -16.70
C LEU A 42 -6.56 -1.90 -18.16
N GLU A 43 -7.59 -2.72 -18.38
CA GLU A 43 -8.12 -2.99 -19.72
C GLU A 43 -8.63 -1.70 -20.39
N SER A 44 -9.33 -0.85 -19.65
CA SER A 44 -9.80 0.45 -20.16
C SER A 44 -8.63 1.39 -20.53
N GLN A 45 -7.57 1.40 -19.73
CA GLN A 45 -6.36 2.20 -20.01
C GLN A 45 -5.66 1.69 -21.26
N LEU A 46 -5.47 0.37 -21.38
CA LEU A 46 -4.89 -0.25 -22.57
C LEU A 46 -5.72 0.02 -23.82
N HIS A 47 -7.05 -0.05 -23.72
CA HIS A 47 -7.94 0.25 -24.83
C HIS A 47 -7.77 1.70 -25.30
N ARG A 48 -7.74 2.67 -24.37
CA ARG A 48 -7.50 4.08 -24.70
C ARG A 48 -6.14 4.31 -25.37
N LEU A 49 -5.08 3.67 -24.86
CA LEU A 49 -3.74 3.76 -25.45
C LEU A 49 -3.72 3.23 -26.88
N ARG A 50 -4.37 2.08 -27.13
CA ARG A 50 -4.50 1.53 -28.49
C ARG A 50 -5.21 2.50 -29.43
N GLN A 51 -6.31 3.12 -28.99
CA GLN A 51 -7.01 4.13 -29.80
C GLN A 51 -6.10 5.32 -30.15
N LEU A 52 -5.31 5.82 -29.20
CA LEU A 52 -4.40 6.95 -29.43
C LEU A 52 -3.27 6.61 -30.42
N LEU A 53 -2.75 5.38 -30.36
CA LEU A 53 -1.75 4.90 -31.30
C LEU A 53 -2.35 4.76 -32.71
N GLU A 54 -3.53 4.16 -32.84
CA GLU A 54 -4.22 4.02 -34.12
C GLU A 54 -4.59 5.38 -34.75
N GLN A 55 -4.96 6.38 -33.95
CA GLN A 55 -5.15 7.76 -34.40
C GLN A 55 -3.85 8.42 -34.90
N THR A 56 -2.72 8.10 -34.28
CA THR A 56 -1.41 8.65 -34.67
C THR A 56 -0.95 8.03 -36.00
N ASP A 57 -1.11 6.71 -36.15
CA ASP A 57 -0.74 5.99 -37.37
C ASP A 57 -1.65 6.34 -38.56
N SER A 58 -2.95 6.53 -38.33
CA SER A 58 -3.89 6.96 -39.38
C SER A 58 -3.63 8.40 -39.86
N LYS A 59 -3.18 9.29 -38.97
CA LYS A 59 -2.76 10.66 -39.34
C LYS A 59 -1.40 10.71 -40.04
N VAL A 60 -0.57 9.67 -39.92
CA VAL A 60 0.71 9.54 -40.65
C VAL A 60 0.54 8.94 -42.05
N ASN A 61 -0.49 8.11 -42.26
CA ASN A 61 -0.80 7.50 -43.57
C ASN A 61 -1.83 8.27 -44.41
N GLY A 62 -2.54 9.24 -43.82
CA GLY A 62 -3.45 10.14 -44.53
C GLY A 62 -2.80 11.48 -44.83
N THR A 63 -2.64 11.81 -46.11
CA THR A 63 -2.37 13.14 -46.66
C THR A 63 -0.96 13.73 -46.49
N ALA A 64 -0.13 13.46 -47.49
CA ALA A 64 0.56 14.55 -48.18
C ALA A 64 -0.45 15.66 -48.53
N LEU A 65 0.01 16.91 -48.43
CA LEU A 65 -0.64 18.14 -48.90
C LEU A 65 -1.78 18.69 -48.03
N SER A 66 -1.43 19.39 -46.95
CA SER A 66 -1.78 20.82 -46.77
C SER A 66 -1.40 21.33 -45.38
N SER A 67 -0.36 22.17 -45.32
CA SER A 67 -0.16 23.30 -44.38
C SER A 67 1.21 23.91 -44.74
N PRO A 68 1.46 25.24 -44.68
CA PRO A 68 1.04 26.11 -43.57
C PRO A 68 0.78 27.60 -43.90
N SER A 69 0.05 28.35 -43.06
CA SER A 69 0.15 29.84 -42.86
C SER A 69 -0.81 30.28 -41.73
N THR A 70 -0.35 30.70 -40.54
CA THR A 70 0.21 32.00 -40.07
C THR A 70 -0.84 33.04 -39.60
N SER A 71 -0.47 33.73 -38.51
CA SER A 71 -0.94 35.05 -38.02
C SER A 71 -2.09 35.10 -37.02
N SER A 72 -1.75 35.35 -35.75
CA SER A 72 -2.38 36.41 -34.95
C SER A 72 -1.35 37.03 -34.01
N GLN A 73 -1.36 38.37 -34.02
CA GLN A 73 -0.24 39.25 -33.75
C GLN A 73 0.15 39.40 -32.26
N ARG A 74 1.44 39.68 -32.11
CA ARG A 74 2.11 40.37 -30.99
C ARG A 74 1.23 41.54 -30.50
N SER A 75 0.96 41.60 -29.19
CA SER A 75 0.56 42.85 -28.52
C SER A 75 1.76 43.35 -27.72
N ASP A 76 2.48 44.32 -28.32
CA ASP A 76 3.40 45.20 -27.64
C ASP A 76 2.57 46.21 -26.82
N THR A 77 2.70 46.22 -25.50
CA THR A 77 2.39 47.44 -24.72
C THR A 77 3.25 47.52 -23.46
N SER A 78 4.34 48.26 -23.62
CA SER A 78 4.89 49.24 -22.69
C SER A 78 4.79 48.96 -21.19
N LEU A 79 5.92 48.60 -20.58
CA LEU A 79 6.17 48.93 -19.18
C LEU A 79 6.19 50.46 -19.02
N PRO A 80 5.58 51.01 -17.95
CA PRO A 80 6.23 52.10 -17.26
C PRO A 80 6.39 51.79 -15.76
N LEU A 81 7.66 51.92 -15.36
CA LEU A 81 8.16 52.06 -14.00
C LEU A 81 7.59 53.33 -13.34
N MET A 82 7.16 53.20 -12.07
CA MET A 82 6.96 54.23 -11.04
C MET A 82 5.97 55.40 -11.25
N ARG A 83 4.92 55.44 -10.42
CA ARG A 83 4.63 56.62 -9.59
C ARG A 83 3.94 56.26 -8.27
N VAL A 84 4.48 56.91 -7.25
CA VAL A 84 4.21 56.93 -5.81
C VAL A 84 2.85 57.53 -5.42
N ALA A 85 2.41 57.12 -4.22
CA ALA A 85 1.52 57.77 -3.25
C ALA A 85 -0.01 57.58 -3.36
N GLY A 86 -0.55 56.95 -2.30
CA GLY A 86 -1.57 57.59 -1.49
C GLY A 86 -2.86 56.80 -1.26
N SER A 87 -2.85 55.81 -0.36
CA SER A 87 -4.02 55.48 0.47
C SER A 87 -3.56 54.65 1.67
N GLN A 88 -3.40 55.34 2.80
CA GLN A 88 -3.28 54.73 4.12
C GLN A 88 -4.68 54.34 4.60
N THR A 89 -4.84 53.11 5.11
CA THR A 89 -5.63 52.84 6.33
C THR A 89 -5.20 51.48 6.90
N THR A 90 -4.64 51.55 8.12
CA THR A 90 -4.77 50.58 9.22
C THR A 90 -3.85 49.34 9.24
N GLU A 91 -2.64 49.59 9.74
CA GLU A 91 -1.93 48.89 10.82
C GLU A 91 -2.48 47.52 11.32
N THR A 92 -1.72 46.45 11.08
CA THR A 92 -1.32 45.50 12.13
C THR A 92 -0.02 44.79 11.70
N MET A 93 0.95 44.76 12.60
CA MET A 93 2.35 44.35 12.42
C MET A 93 2.53 42.82 12.54
N GLY A 94 3.64 42.28 12.01
CA GLY A 94 4.05 40.86 12.06
C GLY A 94 4.05 40.25 10.66
N ASP A 95 5.12 40.15 9.85
CA ASP A 95 6.43 39.51 10.06
C ASP A 95 6.38 38.05 10.52
N ASP A 96 7.32 37.25 9.99
CA ASP A 96 7.52 35.79 10.12
C ASP A 96 6.83 34.93 9.04
N GLU A 97 7.54 34.53 7.97
CA GLU A 97 8.29 33.26 7.87
C GLU A 97 7.41 32.00 7.85
N LEU A 98 7.62 31.21 6.79
CA LEU A 98 7.61 29.75 6.80
C LEU A 98 6.54 29.06 7.68
N SER A 99 5.37 28.79 7.14
CA SER A 99 4.55 27.66 7.59
C SER A 99 4.57 26.56 6.53
N SER A 100 5.69 25.83 6.51
CA SER A 100 5.77 24.49 5.93
C SER A 100 4.66 23.61 6.52
N PRO A 101 3.98 22.76 5.74
CA PRO A 101 3.02 21.80 6.26
C PRO A 101 3.79 20.65 6.93
N SER A 102 4.32 20.89 8.13
CA SER A 102 5.10 19.90 8.88
C SER A 102 4.33 19.31 10.07
N GLN A 103 3.04 19.64 10.25
CA GLN A 103 2.23 19.09 11.34
C GLN A 103 1.58 17.73 11.03
N ASP A 104 1.54 17.29 9.76
CA ASP A 104 1.00 15.97 9.38
C ASP A 104 2.00 14.81 9.56
N ALA A 105 3.29 15.10 9.77
CA ALA A 105 4.31 14.05 9.92
C ALA A 105 4.25 13.34 11.29
N LEU A 106 3.81 14.05 12.34
CA LEU A 106 3.68 13.47 13.70
C LEU A 106 2.50 12.50 13.80
N GLY A 107 1.42 12.75 13.04
CA GLY A 107 0.28 11.85 12.99
C GLY A 107 0.56 10.58 12.18
N LEU A 108 1.44 10.65 11.16
CA LEU A 108 1.76 9.48 10.34
C LEU A 108 2.59 8.45 11.11
N GLU A 109 3.53 8.89 11.95
CA GLU A 109 4.33 8.03 12.84
C GLU A 109 3.41 7.29 13.83
N GLU A 110 2.47 8.00 14.46
CA GLU A 110 1.48 7.44 15.38
C GLU A 110 0.56 6.44 14.67
N VAL A 111 0.13 6.76 13.44
CA VAL A 111 -0.68 5.85 12.60
C VAL A 111 0.13 4.62 12.18
N MET A 112 1.43 4.76 11.88
CA MET A 112 2.31 3.62 11.58
C MET A 112 2.51 2.72 12.80
N GLU A 113 2.74 3.27 13.99
CA GLU A 113 2.82 2.48 15.22
C GLU A 113 1.50 1.82 15.57
N GLN A 114 0.37 2.51 15.37
CA GLN A 114 -0.95 1.96 15.65
C GLN A 114 -1.33 0.83 14.69
N LEU A 115 -0.89 0.89 13.43
CA LEU A 115 -0.99 -0.21 12.48
C LEU A 115 -0.07 -1.38 12.84
N ASN A 116 1.15 -1.09 13.30
CA ASN A 116 2.10 -2.11 13.75
C ASN A 116 1.56 -2.92 14.95
N ASN A 117 0.79 -2.27 15.83
CA ASN A 117 0.19 -2.89 17.02
C ASN A 117 -1.24 -3.42 16.82
N SER A 118 -1.96 -3.04 15.75
CA SER A 118 -3.36 -3.42 15.51
C SER A 118 -3.54 -4.84 14.97
N PHE A 119 -2.50 -5.43 14.39
CA PHE A 119 -2.52 -6.86 14.11
C PHE A 119 -2.12 -7.60 15.39
N PRO A 120 -2.75 -8.75 15.73
CA PRO A 120 -2.18 -9.60 16.77
C PRO A 120 -0.71 -9.74 16.39
N HIS A 121 0.20 -9.58 17.36
CA HIS A 121 1.57 -9.98 17.16
C HIS A 121 1.50 -11.46 16.80
N SER A 122 1.35 -11.75 15.51
CA SER A 122 2.05 -12.83 14.91
C SER A 122 3.50 -12.48 15.24
N GLN A 123 3.96 -12.96 16.40
CA GLN A 123 5.14 -13.82 16.47
C GLN A 123 4.95 -14.97 15.45
N GLY A 124 4.66 -14.60 14.20
CA GLY A 124 4.58 -15.45 13.06
C GLY A 124 6.00 -15.48 12.63
N LEU A 125 6.65 -16.61 12.91
CA LEU A 125 7.72 -17.12 12.08
C LEU A 125 8.74 -16.03 11.72
N SER A 126 9.15 -15.22 12.71
CA SER A 126 10.29 -14.33 12.55
C SER A 126 11.47 -15.23 12.22
N VAL A 127 12.34 -14.82 11.30
CA VAL A 127 13.58 -15.55 11.02
C VAL A 127 14.34 -15.81 12.33
N GLY A 128 14.23 -14.91 13.32
CA GLY A 128 14.76 -15.11 14.68
C GLY A 128 14.13 -16.29 15.43
N SER A 129 12.82 -16.52 15.32
CA SER A 129 12.16 -17.70 15.90
C SER A 129 12.59 -18.99 15.20
N LEU A 130 12.83 -18.95 13.87
CA LEU A 130 13.39 -20.08 13.14
C LEU A 130 14.85 -20.36 13.54
N PHE A 131 15.66 -19.30 13.72
CA PHE A 131 17.03 -19.43 14.23
C PHE A 131 17.06 -20.02 15.64
N HIS A 132 16.19 -19.59 16.54
CA HIS A 132 16.09 -20.19 17.87
C HIS A 132 15.67 -21.66 17.83
N MET A 133 14.70 -22.04 16.98
CA MET A 133 14.34 -23.45 16.81
C MET A 133 15.47 -24.29 16.18
N ALA A 134 16.24 -23.71 15.24
CA ALA A 134 17.39 -24.36 14.64
C ALA A 134 18.53 -24.56 15.65
N ASP A 135 18.77 -23.57 16.52
CA ASP A 135 19.74 -23.65 17.61
C ASP A 135 19.32 -24.70 18.65
N ASP A 136 18.03 -24.73 19.03
CA ASP A 136 17.49 -25.72 19.96
C ASP A 136 17.59 -27.16 19.40
N LEU A 137 17.30 -27.33 18.11
CA LEU A 137 17.45 -28.60 17.42
C LEU A 137 18.94 -29.03 17.36
N GLY A 138 19.85 -28.09 17.12
CA GLY A 138 21.29 -28.33 17.14
C GLY A 138 21.76 -28.83 18.50
N ARG A 139 21.34 -28.18 19.59
CA ARG A 139 21.66 -28.59 20.97
C ARG A 139 21.10 -29.95 21.33
N ALA A 140 19.86 -30.25 20.91
CA ALA A 140 19.24 -31.56 21.14
C ALA A 140 19.99 -32.68 20.40
N MET A 141 20.42 -32.42 19.16
CA MET A 141 21.17 -33.38 18.37
C MET A 141 22.58 -33.61 18.93
N GLU A 142 23.25 -32.55 19.41
CA GLU A 142 24.54 -32.65 20.10
C GLU A 142 24.42 -33.48 21.38
N SER A 143 23.36 -33.27 22.18
CA SER A 143 23.10 -34.09 23.37
C SER A 143 22.84 -35.55 23.02
N LEU A 144 22.13 -35.84 21.93
CA LEU A 144 21.87 -37.20 21.48
C LEU A 144 23.16 -37.88 21.00
N VAL A 145 23.95 -37.18 20.18
CA VAL A 145 25.25 -37.67 19.72
C VAL A 145 26.16 -37.94 20.91
N ASN A 146 26.21 -37.04 21.89
CA ASN A 146 27.01 -37.21 23.09
C ASN A 146 26.58 -38.45 23.89
N VAL A 147 25.27 -38.68 24.08
CA VAL A 147 24.76 -39.91 24.72
C VAL A 147 25.17 -41.15 23.92
N MET A 148 25.04 -41.12 22.59
CA MET A 148 25.39 -42.25 21.73
C MET A 148 26.91 -42.52 21.67
N THR A 149 27.75 -41.50 21.84
CA THR A 149 29.22 -41.65 21.88
C THR A 149 29.76 -41.97 23.28
N ASP A 150 29.07 -41.51 24.33
CA ASP A 150 29.39 -41.85 25.72
C ASP A 150 29.11 -43.34 25.98
N GLU A 151 28.06 -43.90 25.37
CA GLU A 151 27.76 -45.35 25.40
C GLU A 151 28.82 -46.20 24.67
N GLN A 152 29.66 -45.59 23.81
CA GLN A 152 30.74 -46.28 23.10
C GLN A 152 32.11 -46.16 23.80
N SER A 153 32.18 -45.39 24.90
CA SER A 153 33.41 -45.16 25.68
C SER A 153 33.44 -45.93 27.02
N GLY A 154 32.42 -46.76 27.26
CA GLY A 154 32.25 -47.57 28.47
C GLY A 154 32.40 -49.07 28.22
N GLU A 155 33.56 -49.50 27.71
CA GLU A 155 34.12 -50.84 27.95
C GLU A 155 35.58 -50.72 28.40
#